data_AF-A0A5B8RUW1-F1
#
_entry.id   AF-A0A5B8RUW1-F1
#
_cell.length_a   1.000
_cell.length_b   1.000
_cell.length_c   1.000
_cell.angle_alpha   90.00
_cell.angle_beta   90.00
_cell.angle_gamma   90.00
#
_symmetry.space_group_name_H-M   'P 1'
#
loop_
_entity.id
_entity.type
_entity.pdbx_description
1 polymer ?
#
loop_
_entity_poly.entity_id
_entity_poly.type
_entity_poly.pdbx_seq_one_letter_code
_entity_poly.pdbx_strand_id
1 'polypeptide(L)' 'MSDSAKDQDASKAELLQLSALDADFIRVLEDLVDALLANGTLRLTDLPPQALAKLDQRRRARERLRNSLDLIGDDEPLL' A
#
# COMPACT_ATOMS: atom_id res chain seq x y z
N MET A 1 11.09 36.37 12.59
CA MET A 1 11.78 35.16 12.11
C MET A 1 11.09 33.86 12.52
N SER A 2 10.19 33.87 13.52
CA SER A 2 9.52 32.66 14.04
C SER A 2 8.30 32.18 13.23
N ASP A 3 7.71 33.03 12.39
CA ASP A 3 6.48 32.72 11.63
C ASP A 3 6.77 31.80 10.42
N SER A 4 7.89 32.05 9.73
CA SER A 4 8.29 31.30 8.53
C SER A 4 8.69 29.84 8.82
N ALA A 5 9.11 29.52 10.05
CA ALA A 5 9.39 28.15 10.46
C ALA A 5 8.11 27.35 10.74
N LYS A 6 7.04 28.02 11.18
CA LYS A 6 5.75 27.38 11.50
C LYS A 6 4.97 27.02 10.23
N ASP A 7 5.06 27.85 9.20
CA ASP A 7 4.44 27.58 7.89
C ASP A 7 5.09 26.39 7.16
N GLN A 8 6.41 26.21 7.31
CA GLN A 8 7.11 25.05 6.72
C GLN A 8 6.74 23.74 7.42
N ASP A 9 6.53 23.77 8.74
CA ASP A 9 6.14 22.58 9.49
C ASP A 9 4.68 22.16 9.21
N ALA A 10 3.78 23.14 9.08
CA ALA A 10 2.39 22.90 8.66
C ALA A 10 2.30 22.28 7.26
N SER A 11 3.03 22.83 6.29
CA SER A 11 3.07 22.28 4.92
C SER A 11 3.63 20.86 4.88
N LYS A 12 4.65 20.56 5.71
CA LYS A 12 5.22 19.21 5.82
C LYS A 12 4.23 18.25 6.48
N ALA A 13 3.50 18.69 7.50
CA ALA A 13 2.48 17.89 8.15
C ALA A 13 1.35 17.52 7.17
N GLU A 14 0.91 18.46 6.32
CA GLU A 14 -0.08 18.20 5.27
C GLU A 14 0.44 17.20 4.22
N LEU A 15 1.70 17.31 3.80
CA LEU A 15 2.32 16.32 2.90
C LEU A 15 2.36 14.92 3.52
N LEU A 16 2.71 14.83 4.81
CA LEU A 16 2.71 13.55 5.53
C LEU A 16 1.31 12.96 5.65
N GLN A 17 0.31 13.79 5.96
CA GLN A 17 -1.10 13.35 6.01
C GLN A 17 -1.57 12.84 4.64
N LEU A 18 -1.28 13.58 3.56
CA LEU A 18 -1.63 13.15 2.21
C LEU A 18 -0.95 11.82 1.86
N SER A 19 0.33 11.67 2.16
CA SER A 19 1.06 10.43 1.88
C SER A 19 0.52 9.23 2.67
N ALA A 20 0.02 9.43 3.89
CA ALA A 20 -0.64 8.39 4.67
C ALA A 20 -1.99 7.99 4.06
N LEU A 21 -2.80 8.98 3.66
CA LEU A 21 -4.07 8.74 2.97
C LEU A 21 -3.85 8.00 1.64
N ASP A 22 -2.85 8.38 0.87
CA ASP A 22 -2.47 7.68 -0.36
C ASP A 22 -2.08 6.23 -0.07
N ALA A 23 -1.25 5.98 0.95
CA ALA A 23 -0.83 4.63 1.31
C ALA A 23 -2.01 3.71 1.65
N ASP A 24 -2.98 4.23 2.42
CA ASP A 24 -4.21 3.52 2.78
C ASP A 24 -5.12 3.33 1.56
N PHE A 25 -5.32 4.38 0.76
CA PHE A 25 -6.15 4.34 -0.43
C PHE A 25 -5.66 3.32 -1.45
N ILE A 26 -4.34 3.24 -1.68
CA ILE A 26 -3.79 2.27 -2.62
C ILE A 26 -4.11 0.85 -2.12
N ARG A 27 -4.16 0.55 -0.80
CA ARG A 27 -4.50 -0.82 -0.31
C ARG A 27 -5.93 -1.19 -0.72
N VAL A 28 -6.87 -0.27 -0.49
CA VAL A 28 -8.27 -0.43 -0.90
C VAL A 28 -8.39 -0.60 -2.42
N LEU A 29 -7.62 0.16 -3.21
CA LEU A 29 -7.60 0.02 -4.67
C LEU A 29 -7.18 -1.38 -5.11
N GLU A 30 -6.20 -1.98 -4.42
CA GLU A 30 -5.74 -3.32 -4.73
C GLU A 30 -6.76 -4.39 -4.35
N ASP A 31 -7.39 -4.28 -3.19
CA ASP A 31 -8.48 -5.18 -2.79
C ASP A 31 -9.68 -5.08 -3.75
N LEU A 32 -9.98 -3.88 -4.23
CA LEU A 32 -11.00 -3.65 -5.24
C LEU A 32 -10.62 -4.32 -6.58
N VAL A 33 -9.39 -4.15 -7.04
CA VAL A 33 -8.90 -4.83 -8.26
C VAL A 33 -9.00 -6.34 -8.10
N ASP A 34 -8.64 -6.88 -6.93
CA ASP A 34 -8.73 -8.31 -6.64
C ASP A 34 -10.17 -8.81 -6.66
N ALA A 35 -11.10 -8.07 -6.06
CA ALA A 35 -12.53 -8.38 -6.08
C ALA A 35 -13.09 -8.36 -7.51
N LEU A 36 -12.68 -7.39 -8.34
CA LEU A 36 -13.10 -7.27 -9.74
C LEU A 36 -12.48 -8.34 -10.65
N LEU A 37 -11.26 -8.79 -10.34
CA LEU A 37 -10.65 -9.94 -11.03
C LEU A 37 -11.37 -11.23 -10.65
N ALA A 38 -11.65 -11.43 -9.36
CA ALA A 38 -12.31 -12.62 -8.84
C ALA A 38 -13.75 -12.77 -9.34
N ASN A 39 -14.48 -11.66 -9.48
CA ASN A 39 -15.83 -11.67 -10.02
C ASN A 39 -15.88 -11.74 -11.57
N GLY A 40 -14.72 -11.66 -12.24
CA GLY A 40 -14.60 -11.72 -13.70
C GLY A 40 -15.04 -10.47 -14.46
N THR A 41 -15.35 -9.37 -13.76
CA THR A 41 -15.76 -8.08 -14.37
C THR A 41 -14.55 -7.31 -14.92
N LEU A 42 -13.37 -7.52 -14.34
CA LEU A 42 -12.10 -6.99 -14.82
C LEU A 42 -11.20 -8.15 -15.25
N ARG A 43 -10.52 -8.03 -16.39
CA ARG A 43 -9.46 -8.96 -16.80
C ARG A 43 -8.13 -8.25 -16.77
N LEU A 44 -7.04 -8.98 -16.50
CA LEU A 44 -5.69 -8.41 -16.50
C LEU A 44 -5.34 -7.77 -17.86
N THR A 45 -5.84 -8.32 -18.95
CA THR A 45 -5.65 -7.77 -20.31
C THR A 45 -6.28 -6.40 -20.53
N ASP A 46 -7.21 -6.00 -19.67
CA ASP A 46 -7.93 -4.73 -19.77
C ASP A 46 -7.15 -3.59 -19.10
N LEU A 47 -6.08 -3.91 -18.37
CA LEU A 47 -5.23 -2.96 -17.67
C LEU A 47 -4.02 -2.56 -18.53
N PRO A 48 -3.58 -1.29 -18.49
CA PRO A 48 -2.37 -0.87 -19.19
C PRO A 48 -1.13 -1.58 -18.59
N PRO A 49 -0.07 -1.83 -19.38
CA PRO A 49 1.12 -2.55 -18.93
C PRO A 49 1.76 -1.96 -17.66
N GLN A 50 1.70 -0.64 -17.51
CA GLN A 50 2.22 0.06 -16.33
C GLN A 50 1.40 -0.25 -15.07
N ALA A 51 0.08 -0.39 -15.18
CA ALA A 51 -0.76 -0.76 -14.04
C ALA A 51 -0.51 -2.20 -13.61
N LEU A 52 -0.36 -3.12 -14.57
CA LEU A 52 -0.01 -4.51 -14.30
C LEU A 52 1.33 -4.62 -13.55
N ALA A 53 2.36 -3.92 -14.03
CA ALA A 53 3.67 -3.90 -13.37
C ALA A 53 3.59 -3.37 -11.93
N LYS A 54 2.81 -2.31 -11.69
CA LYS A 54 2.62 -1.76 -10.34
C LYS A 54 1.86 -2.71 -9.42
N LEU A 55 0.81 -3.38 -9.91
CA LEU A 55 0.06 -4.37 -9.15
C LEU A 55 0.95 -5.56 -8.77
N ASP A 56 1.72 -6.09 -9.71
CA ASP A 56 2.66 -7.19 -9.45
C ASP A 56 3.75 -6.80 -8.44
N GLN A 57 4.36 -5.62 -8.59
CA GLN A 57 5.34 -5.11 -7.63
C GLN A 57 4.76 -5.02 -6.22
N ARG A 58 3.50 -4.56 -6.11
CA ARG A 58 2.86 -4.35 -4.82
C ARG A 58 2.41 -5.65 -4.16
N ARG A 59 1.87 -6.59 -4.93
CA ARG A 59 1.58 -7.96 -4.45
C ARG A 59 2.83 -8.62 -3.90
N ARG A 60 3.94 -8.60 -4.65
CA ARG A 60 5.22 -9.16 -4.20
C ARG A 60 5.75 -8.49 -2.94
N ALA A 61 5.63 -7.17 -2.82
CA ALA A 61 6.04 -6.44 -1.63
C ALA A 61 5.21 -6.86 -0.41
N ARG A 62 3.88 -7.04 -0.57
CA ARG A 62 3.01 -7.55 0.49
C ARG A 62 3.34 -9.00 0.86
N GLU A 63 3.52 -9.88 -0.12
CA GLU A 63 3.88 -11.28 0.12
C GLU A 63 5.18 -11.38 0.91
N ARG A 64 6.21 -10.61 0.57
CA ARG A 64 7.45 -10.56 1.35
C ARG A 64 7.23 -10.09 2.78
N LEU A 65 6.40 -9.07 2.98
CA LEU A 65 6.09 -8.58 4.33
C LEU A 65 5.31 -9.63 5.14
N ARG A 66 4.34 -10.30 4.52
CA ARG A 66 3.59 -11.40 5.16
C ARG A 66 4.52 -12.55 5.51
N ASN A 67 5.35 -13.01 4.58
CA ASN A 67 6.32 -14.09 4.81
C ASN A 67 7.32 -13.71 5.91
N SER A 68 7.76 -12.44 5.96
CA SER A 68 8.64 -11.96 7.04
C SER A 68 7.94 -11.92 8.40
N LEU A 69 6.63 -11.67 8.45
CA LEU A 69 5.84 -11.71 9.69
C LEU A 69 5.55 -13.15 10.11
N ASP A 70 5.31 -14.04 9.15
CA ASP A 70 5.08 -15.47 9.37
C ASP A 70 6.32 -16.13 9.99
N LEU A 71 7.52 -15.79 9.51
CA LEU A 71 8.79 -16.24 10.07
C LEU A 71 9.09 -15.72 11.49
N ILE A 72 8.34 -14.72 11.98
CA ILE A 72 8.46 -14.19 13.35
C ILE A 72 7.37 -14.81 14.27
N GLY A 73 6.37 -15.49 13.69
CA GLY A 73 5.18 -15.97 14.41
C GLY A 73 5.23 -17.39 14.99
N ASP A 74 6.24 -18.20 14.64
CA ASP A 74 6.20 -19.65 14.91
C ASP A 74 7.19 -20.16 15.98
N ASP A 75 8.01 -19.29 16.59
CA ASP A 75 9.08 -19.70 17.54
C ASP A 75 8.79 -19.35 19.03
N GLU A 76 7.55 -19.12 19.44
CA GLU A 76 7.18 -19.07 20.86
C GLU A 76 6.35 -20.31 21.23
N PRO A 77 6.99 -21.43 21.63
CA PRO A 77 6.28 -22.45 22.37
C PRO A 77 5.90 -21.84 23.71
N LEU A 78 4.62 -21.53 23.88
CA LEU A 78 4.03 -21.23 25.18
C LEU A 78 4.17 -22.47 26.07
N LEU A 79 5.27 -22.54 26.83
CA LEU A 79 5.50 -23.47 27.95
C LEU A 79 6.16 -22.73 29.11
#